data_AF-A0A9E4XYX4-F1
#
_entry.id   AF-A0A9E4XYX4-F1
#
_cell.length_a   1.000
_cell.length_b   1.000
_cell.length_c   1.000
_cell.angle_alpha   90.00
_cell.angle_beta   90.00
_cell.angle_gamma   90.00
#
_symmetry.space_group_name_H-M   'P 1'
#
loop_
_entity.id
_entity.type
_entity.pdbx_description
1 polymer ?
#
loop_
_entity_poly.entity_id
_entity_poly.type
_entity_poly.pdbx_seq_one_letter_code
_entity_poly.pdbx_strand_id
1 'polypeptide(L)'
;MAVQVLAGEELANRLNQGVADSVESWEGDVVWVKPSSIDRVARFLRDDTESDFQFLNSISAVDYVEYFEVVYHLTSFRRQHTAVVKSRVYGRESLSVPSVYDVWRGADFQEREVWDLMGIHFD
;
A
#
# COMPACT_ATOMS: atom_id res chain seq x y z
N MET A 1 1.13 25.64 6.18
CA MET A 1 1.58 24.81 5.04
C MET A 1 0.59 23.66 4.89
N ALA A 2 0.05 23.45 3.69
CA ALA A 2 -0.92 22.39 3.42
C ALA A 2 -0.18 21.09 3.07
N VAL A 3 -0.64 19.97 3.61
CA VAL A 3 -0.17 18.64 3.22
C VAL A 3 -0.61 18.38 1.78
N GLN A 4 0.32 17.93 0.93
CA GLN A 4 0.05 17.67 -0.48
C GLN A 4 -0.28 16.19 -0.71
N VAL A 5 -1.14 15.88 -1.68
CA VAL A 5 -1.37 14.50 -2.11
C VAL A 5 -0.45 14.22 -3.29
N LEU A 6 0.37 13.16 -3.22
CA LEU A 6 1.19 12.77 -4.37
C LEU A 6 0.30 12.23 -5.49
N ALA A 7 0.60 12.66 -6.71
CA ALA A 7 -0.04 12.10 -7.89
C ALA A 7 0.35 10.62 -8.05
N GLY A 8 -0.61 9.78 -8.48
CA GLY A 8 -0.37 8.37 -8.73
C GLY A 8 0.72 8.13 -9.78
N GLU A 9 0.79 8.99 -10.79
CA GLU A 9 1.86 8.97 -11.81
C GLU A 9 3.25 9.18 -11.21
N GLU A 10 3.40 10.19 -10.34
CA GLU A 10 4.67 10.48 -9.69
C GLU A 10 5.10 9.33 -8.79
N LEU A 11 4.15 8.79 -8.01
CA LEU A 11 4.40 7.65 -7.13
C LEU A 11 4.77 6.39 -7.92
N ALA A 12 4.07 6.12 -9.03
CA ALA A 12 4.37 5.02 -9.93
C ALA A 12 5.79 5.13 -10.53
N ASN A 13 6.20 6.33 -10.94
CA ASN A 13 7.54 6.57 -11.48
C ASN A 13 8.63 6.33 -10.42
N ARG A 14 8.42 6.76 -9.17
CA ARG A 14 9.33 6.47 -8.06
C ARG A 14 9.42 4.96 -7.78
N LEU A 15 8.27 4.29 -7.73
CA LEU A 15 8.21 2.84 -7.50
C LEU A 15 8.91 2.06 -8.61
N ASN A 16 8.73 2.41 -9.88
CA ASN A 16 9.40 1.75 -11.00
C ASN A 16 10.93 1.90 -10.97
N GLN A 17 11.46 2.95 -10.33
CA GLN A 17 12.91 3.15 -10.16
C GLN A 17 13.47 2.34 -8.98
N GLY A 18 12.70 2.19 -7.90
CA GLY A 18 13.13 1.52 -6.66
C GLY A 18 12.81 0.04 -6.55
N VAL A 19 11.64 -0.36 -7.06
CA VAL A 19 11.11 -1.73 -7.01
C VAL A 19 10.59 -2.09 -8.40
N ALA A 20 11.46 -2.67 -9.22
CA ALA A 20 11.08 -3.06 -10.57
C ALA A 20 9.92 -4.07 -10.56
N ASP A 21 9.03 -3.95 -11.55
CA ASP A 21 7.89 -4.86 -11.78
C ASP A 21 6.85 -4.91 -10.64
N SER A 22 6.77 -3.86 -9.81
CA SER A 22 5.77 -3.77 -8.73
C SER A 22 4.48 -3.08 -9.14
N VAL A 23 4.51 -2.11 -10.06
CA VAL A 23 3.36 -1.27 -10.42
C VAL A 23 2.51 -1.95 -11.48
N GLU A 24 1.19 -2.01 -11.27
CA GLU A 24 0.22 -2.51 -12.25
C GLU A 24 -0.44 -1.38 -13.04
N SER A 25 -0.91 -0.35 -12.34
CA SER A 25 -1.56 0.83 -12.94
C SER A 25 -1.56 2.00 -11.97
N TRP A 26 -1.94 3.19 -12.43
CA TRP A 26 -2.19 4.36 -11.59
C TRP A 26 -3.36 5.16 -12.18
N GLU A 27 -4.07 5.89 -11.32
CA GLU A 27 -5.18 6.76 -11.69
C GLU A 27 -5.33 7.85 -10.63
N GLY A 28 -5.38 9.11 -11.06
CA GLY A 28 -5.48 10.24 -10.14
C GLY A 28 -4.33 10.28 -9.12
N ASP A 29 -4.67 10.13 -7.85
CA ASP A 29 -3.77 10.13 -6.68
C ASP A 29 -3.46 8.71 -6.14
N VAL A 30 -3.84 7.68 -6.89
CA VAL A 30 -3.72 6.28 -6.47
C VAL A 30 -2.79 5.50 -7.38
N VAL A 31 -1.99 4.62 -6.78
CA VAL A 31 -1.19 3.62 -7.49
C VAL A 31 -1.61 2.21 -7.09
N TRP A 32 -1.75 1.32 -8.07
CA TRP A 32 -1.94 -0.11 -7.87
C TRP A 32 -0.62 -0.84 -8.01
N VAL A 33 -0.33 -1.70 -7.05
CA VAL A 33 0.85 -2.55 -7.03
C VAL A 33 0.47 -4.02 -6.88
N LYS A 34 1.32 -4.90 -7.41
CA LYS A 34 1.13 -6.33 -7.31
C LYS A 34 1.15 -6.77 -5.84
N PRO A 35 0.22 -7.63 -5.39
CA PRO A 35 0.18 -8.11 -4.00
C PRO A 35 1.51 -8.69 -3.54
N SER A 36 2.16 -9.49 -4.40
CA SER A 36 3.46 -10.13 -4.14
C SER A 36 4.66 -9.18 -4.05
N SER A 37 4.44 -7.87 -4.20
CA SER A 37 5.48 -6.86 -4.11
C SER A 37 5.26 -5.87 -2.96
N ILE A 38 4.16 -6.00 -2.21
CA ILE A 38 3.75 -4.99 -1.24
C ILE A 38 4.77 -4.79 -0.12
N ASP A 39 5.44 -5.85 0.34
CA ASP A 39 6.47 -5.79 1.37
C ASP A 39 7.68 -4.97 0.89
N ARG A 40 8.13 -5.20 -0.35
CA ARG A 40 9.23 -4.48 -0.98
C ARG A 40 8.86 -3.03 -1.27
N VAL A 41 7.64 -2.80 -1.76
CA VAL A 41 7.08 -1.47 -1.99
C VAL A 41 7.01 -0.70 -0.67
N ALA A 42 6.50 -1.31 0.40
CA ALA A 42 6.39 -0.71 1.72
C ALA A 42 7.77 -0.30 2.28
N ARG A 43 8.75 -1.21 2.22
CA ARG A 43 10.13 -0.92 2.65
C ARG A 43 10.73 0.23 1.84
N PHE A 44 10.60 0.20 0.52
CA PHE A 44 11.10 1.28 -0.34
C PHE A 44 10.44 2.62 -0.02
N LEU A 45 9.11 2.67 0.11
CA LEU A 45 8.38 3.91 0.39
C LEU A 45 8.71 4.51 1.76
N ARG A 46 9.01 3.66 2.76
CA ARG A 46 9.46 4.10 4.08
C ARG A 46 10.91 4.59 4.07
N ASP A 47 11.80 3.86 3.39
CA ASP A 47 13.25 4.05 3.50
C ASP A 47 13.81 5.06 2.47
N ASP A 48 13.12 5.27 1.36
CA ASP A 48 13.49 6.28 0.35
C ASP A 48 13.40 7.70 0.94
N THR A 49 14.47 8.47 0.78
CA THR A 49 14.55 9.82 1.37
C THR A 49 13.55 10.79 0.78
N GLU A 50 13.18 10.64 -0.50
CA GLU A 50 12.23 11.53 -1.17
C GLU A 50 10.77 11.21 -0.86
N SER A 51 10.47 9.96 -0.49
CA SER A 51 9.13 9.51 -0.13
C SER A 51 8.89 9.54 1.38
N ASP A 52 9.82 9.04 2.19
CA ASP A 52 9.87 9.13 3.66
C ASP A 52 8.51 8.89 4.34
N PHE A 53 7.79 7.85 3.92
CA PHE A 53 6.47 7.50 4.48
C PHE A 53 6.62 6.81 5.83
N GLN A 54 6.91 7.59 6.87
CA GLN A 54 7.11 7.09 8.24
C GLN A 54 5.80 6.74 8.97
N PHE A 55 4.63 7.07 8.40
CA PHE A 55 3.35 6.88 9.06
C PHE A 55 2.33 6.17 8.15
N LEU A 56 1.92 4.98 8.57
CA LEU A 56 0.78 4.25 8.04
C LEU A 56 -0.48 4.72 8.75
N ASN A 57 -1.33 5.50 8.06
CA ASN A 57 -2.56 6.03 8.63
C ASN A 57 -3.60 4.91 8.78
N SER A 58 -3.80 4.13 7.72
CA SER A 58 -4.71 3.00 7.75
C SER A 58 -4.42 1.95 6.68
N ILE A 59 -4.85 0.72 6.97
CA ILE A 59 -5.04 -0.38 6.04
C ILE A 59 -6.53 -0.69 6.03
N SER A 60 -7.15 -0.69 4.86
CA SER A 60 -8.54 -1.09 4.68
C SER A 60 -8.66 -2.08 3.53
N ALA A 61 -9.80 -2.77 3.44
CA ALA A 61 -10.10 -3.69 2.36
C ALA A 61 -11.48 -3.39 1.76
N VAL A 62 -11.58 -3.53 0.44
CA VAL A 62 -12.81 -3.34 -0.34
C VAL A 62 -13.13 -4.63 -1.08
N ASP A 63 -14.34 -5.18 -0.90
CA ASP A 63 -14.83 -6.35 -1.62
C ASP A 63 -15.44 -5.92 -2.96
N TYR A 64 -14.82 -6.35 -4.06
CA TYR A 64 -15.40 -6.32 -5.39
C TYR A 64 -15.79 -7.73 -5.81
N VAL A 65 -16.75 -7.86 -6.74
CA VAL A 65 -17.28 -9.16 -7.18
C VAL A 65 -16.18 -10.17 -7.54
N GLU A 66 -15.12 -9.74 -8.21
CA GLU A 66 -14.05 -10.62 -8.72
C GLU A 66 -12.77 -10.65 -7.86
N TYR A 67 -12.56 -9.65 -7.00
CA TYR A 67 -11.31 -9.49 -6.25
C TYR A 67 -11.52 -8.65 -4.99
N PHE A 68 -10.59 -8.76 -4.05
CA PHE A 68 -10.49 -7.83 -2.93
C PHE A 68 -9.42 -6.79 -3.21
N GLU A 69 -9.62 -5.57 -2.74
CA GLU A 69 -8.64 -4.50 -2.86
C GLU A 69 -8.17 -4.09 -1.47
N VAL A 70 -6.87 -4.26 -1.18
CA VAL A 70 -6.26 -3.77 0.05
C VAL A 70 -5.69 -2.37 -0.21
N VAL A 71 -6.04 -1.40 0.64
CA VAL A 71 -5.72 0.01 0.49
C VAL A 71 -4.86 0.48 1.66
N TYR A 72 -3.70 1.04 1.35
CA TYR A 72 -2.72 1.57 2.29
C TYR A 72 -2.68 3.09 2.18
N HIS A 73 -3.04 3.77 3.27
CA HIS A 73 -2.98 5.22 3.36
C HIS A 73 -1.69 5.64 4.07
N LEU A 74 -0.81 6.36 3.39
CA LEU A 74 0.52 6.71 3.90
C LEU A 74 0.70 8.23 4.04
N THR A 75 1.43 8.64 5.07
CA THR A 75 1.78 10.04 5.31
C THR A 75 3.28 10.19 5.57
N SER A 76 3.91 11.15 4.90
CA SER A 76 5.23 11.66 5.24
C SER A 76 5.11 12.99 5.96
N PHE A 77 5.49 13.03 7.23
CA PHE A 77 5.49 14.28 8.00
C PHE A 77 6.62 15.22 7.59
N ARG A 78 7.79 14.68 7.25
CA ARG A 78 8.96 15.47 6.86
C ARG A 78 8.79 16.10 5.48
N ARG A 79 8.28 15.32 4.52
CA ARG A 79 8.04 15.77 3.15
C ARG A 79 6.66 16.40 2.97
N GLN A 80 5.81 16.35 4.00
CA GLN A 80 4.49 16.96 4.05
C GLN A 80 3.57 16.51 2.89
N HIS A 81 3.62 15.22 2.55
CA HIS A 81 2.73 14.65 1.55
C HIS A 81 2.11 13.32 1.97
N THR A 82 1.02 12.94 1.31
CA THR A 82 0.34 11.66 1.47
C THR A 82 0.33 10.86 0.18
N ALA A 83 0.10 9.56 0.30
CA ALA A 83 -0.08 8.66 -0.83
C ALA A 83 -1.11 7.58 -0.51
N VAL A 84 -1.76 7.08 -1.56
CA VAL A 84 -2.63 5.90 -1.48
C VAL A 84 -2.05 4.82 -2.38
N VAL A 85 -1.68 3.70 -1.77
CA VAL A 85 -1.21 2.51 -2.47
C VAL A 85 -2.29 1.45 -2.36
N LYS A 86 -2.60 0.77 -3.46
CA LYS A 86 -3.62 -0.26 -3.52
C LYS A 86 -3.07 -1.55 -4.08
N SER A 87 -3.66 -2.67 -3.69
CA SER A 87 -3.33 -3.97 -4.25
C SER A 87 -4.57 -4.81 -4.46
N ARG A 88 -4.70 -5.40 -5.66
CA ARG A 88 -5.84 -6.25 -6.02
C ARG A 88 -5.48 -7.71 -5.82
N VAL A 89 -6.20 -8.37 -4.93
CA VAL A 89 -6.07 -9.78 -4.61
C VAL A 89 -7.21 -10.52 -5.30
N TYR A 90 -6.92 -11.11 -6.45
CA TYR A 90 -7.90 -11.83 -7.25
C TYR A 90 -8.28 -13.17 -6.64
N GLY A 91 -9.55 -13.54 -6.81
CA GLY A 91 -10.11 -14.79 -6.31
C GLY A 91 -10.98 -14.61 -5.07
N ARG A 92 -11.47 -15.74 -4.55
CA ARG A 92 -12.35 -15.79 -3.37
C ARG A 92 -11.86 -16.80 -2.32
N GLU A 93 -10.92 -17.65 -2.68
CA GLU A 93 -10.35 -18.69 -1.83
C GLU A 93 -8.83 -18.50 -1.80
N SER A 94 -8.20 -18.73 -0.63
CA SER A 94 -6.74 -18.60 -0.45
C SER A 94 -6.18 -17.20 -0.73
N LEU A 95 -6.86 -16.16 -0.24
CA LEU A 95 -6.39 -14.77 -0.32
C LEU A 95 -5.17 -14.58 0.60
N SER A 96 -4.03 -14.18 0.05
CA SER A 96 -2.82 -13.88 0.82
C SER A 96 -2.08 -12.67 0.27
N VAL A 97 -1.53 -11.86 1.18
CA VAL A 97 -0.75 -10.66 0.88
C VAL A 97 0.37 -10.54 1.91
N PRO A 98 1.62 -10.25 1.52
CA PRO A 98 2.70 -10.05 2.48
C PRO A 98 2.37 -8.98 3.53
N SER A 99 2.66 -9.26 4.80
CA SER A 99 2.48 -8.31 5.89
C SER A 99 3.44 -7.13 5.76
N VAL A 100 2.96 -5.95 6.16
CA VAL A 100 3.78 -4.74 6.28
C VAL A 100 4.06 -4.38 7.74
N TYR A 101 3.74 -5.25 8.70
CA TYR A 101 3.98 -5.08 10.14
C TYR A 101 5.44 -4.73 10.47
N ASP A 102 6.40 -5.42 9.85
CA ASP A 102 7.83 -5.16 10.03
C ASP A 102 8.27 -3.80 9.47
N VAL A 103 7.46 -3.22 8.58
CA VAL A 103 7.68 -1.88 8.02
C VAL A 103 7.07 -0.82 8.93
N TRP A 104 5.78 -0.98 9.23
CA TRP A 104 4.99 -0.12 10.10
C TRP A 104 4.26 -0.97 11.14
N ARG A 105 4.72 -0.92 12.40
CA ARG A 105 4.11 -1.69 13.50
C ARG A 105 2.63 -1.38 13.73
N GLY A 106 2.14 -0.23 13.26
CA GLY A 106 0.72 0.13 13.28
C GLY A 106 -0.18 -0.75 12.40
N ALA A 107 0.41 -1.63 11.58
CA ALA A 107 -0.33 -2.58 10.75
C ALA A 107 -0.96 -3.74 11.54
N ASP A 108 -0.40 -4.13 12.70
CA ASP A 108 -0.81 -5.31 13.48
C ASP A 108 -2.33 -5.43 13.65
N PHE A 109 -2.95 -4.40 14.24
CA PHE A 109 -4.39 -4.42 14.48
C PHE A 109 -5.20 -4.40 13.18
N GLN A 110 -4.72 -3.69 12.16
CA GLN A 110 -5.47 -3.43 10.94
C GLN A 110 -5.42 -4.61 9.97
N GLU A 111 -4.28 -5.29 9.87
CA GLU A 111 -4.13 -6.54 9.13
C GLU A 111 -5.01 -7.64 9.75
N ARG A 112 -5.07 -7.70 11.08
CA ARG A 112 -5.96 -8.63 11.80
C ARG A 112 -7.44 -8.30 11.58
N GLU A 113 -7.82 -7.03 11.56
CA GLU A 113 -9.19 -6.61 11.25
C GLU A 113 -9.57 -6.99 9.80
N VAL A 114 -8.66 -6.78 8.84
CA VAL A 114 -8.87 -7.19 7.44
C VAL A 114 -8.98 -8.70 7.31
N TRP A 115 -8.18 -9.48 8.05
CA TRP A 115 -8.32 -10.94 8.11
C TRP A 115 -9.67 -11.36 8.67
N ASP A 116 -10.07 -10.81 9.83
CA ASP A 116 -11.30 -11.19 10.51
C ASP A 116 -12.56 -10.85 9.70
N LEU A 117 -12.55 -9.73 8.95
CA LEU A 117 -13.70 -9.27 8.16
C LEU A 117 -13.73 -9.80 6.73
N MET A 118 -12.57 -9.94 6.07
CA MET A 118 -12.49 -10.25 4.63
C MET A 118 -11.81 -11.59 4.33
N GLY A 119 -11.16 -12.22 5.31
CA GLY A 119 -10.46 -13.50 5.11
C GLY A 119 -9.17 -13.39 4.29
N ILE A 120 -8.55 -12.20 4.21
CA ILE A 120 -7.26 -11.97 3.52
C ILE A 120 -6.11 -12.24 4.48
N HIS A 121 -5.35 -13.30 4.24
CA HIS A 121 -4.23 -13.69 5.10
C HIS A 121 -3.03 -12.76 4.89
N PHE A 122 -2.30 -12.46 5.97
CA PHE A 122 -1.05 -11.71 5.90
C PHE A 122 0.12 -12.60 6.31
N ASP A 123 1.08 -12.81 5.40
CA ASP A 123 2.26 -13.67 5.56
C ASP A 123 3.57 -12.93 5.88
#